data_AF-T2IIQ8-F1
#
_entry.id   AF-T2IIQ8-F1
#
_cell.length_a   1.000
_cell.length_b   1.000
_cell.length_c   1.000
_cell.angle_alpha   90.00
_cell.angle_beta   90.00
_cell.angle_gamma   90.00
#
_symmetry.space_group_name_H-M   'P 1'
#
loop_
_entity.id
_entity.type
_entity.pdbx_description
1 polymer ?
#
loop_
_entity_poly.entity_id
_entity_poly.type
_entity_poly.pdbx_seq_one_letter_code
_entity_poly.pdbx_strand_id
1 'polypeptide(L)' 'MSGAGDINGDGFDDILIGASSADPNGNYDAGESYVVFGAASAAWRK' A
#
# COMPACT_ATOMS: atom_id res chain seq x y z
N MET A 1 -10.15 -12.69 6.64
CA MET A 1 -9.72 -11.39 6.09
C MET A 1 -9.27 -11.66 4.67
N SER A 2 -9.89 -11.05 3.66
CA SER A 2 -9.34 -11.05 2.31
C SER A 2 -8.41 -9.84 2.23
N GLY A 3 -7.15 -10.04 1.88
CA GLY A 3 -6.21 -8.94 1.64
C GLY A 3 -6.67 -8.08 0.46
N ALA A 4 -6.01 -6.93 0.27
CA ALA A 4 -6.33 -6.00 -0.81
C ALA A 4 -6.20 -6.65 -2.21
N GLY A 5 -5.38 -7.71 -2.31
CA GLY A 5 -5.12 -8.45 -3.55
C GLY A 5 -4.22 -7.67 -4.50
N ASP A 6 -4.02 -8.19 -5.70
CA ASP A 6 -3.34 -7.49 -6.80
C ASP A 6 -4.26 -6.40 -7.39
N ILE A 7 -4.01 -5.13 -7.06
CA ILE A 7 -4.84 -3.99 -7.46
C ILE A 7 -4.41 -3.45 -8.83
N ASN A 8 -3.12 -3.53 -9.16
CA ASN A 8 -2.57 -2.92 -10.38
C ASN A 8 -2.41 -3.92 -11.54
N GLY A 9 -2.61 -5.22 -11.31
CA GLY A 9 -2.56 -6.29 -12.30
C GLY A 9 -1.16 -6.78 -12.63
N ASP A 10 -0.18 -6.62 -11.73
CA ASP A 10 1.20 -7.03 -11.95
C ASP A 10 1.51 -8.47 -11.50
N GLY A 11 0.52 -9.15 -10.90
CA GLY A 11 0.62 -10.52 -10.43
C GLY A 11 1.14 -10.66 -9.00
N PHE A 12 1.29 -9.58 -8.24
CA PHE A 12 1.68 -9.59 -6.84
C PHE A 12 0.58 -9.00 -5.94
N ASP A 13 0.38 -9.58 -4.76
CA ASP A 13 -0.59 -9.04 -3.81
C ASP A 13 -0.12 -7.69 -3.23
N ASP A 14 -1.01 -6.71 -3.23
CA ASP A 14 -0.79 -5.38 -2.69
C ASP A 14 -1.30 -5.22 -1.25
N ILE A 15 -0.87 -4.14 -0.59
CA ILE A 15 -1.29 -3.78 0.77
C ILE A 15 -1.92 -2.39 0.77
N LEU A 16 -3.09 -2.28 1.42
CA LEU A 16 -3.75 -1.00 1.72
C LEU A 16 -3.52 -0.63 3.20
N ILE A 17 -3.04 0.59 3.44
CA ILE A 17 -2.79 1.15 4.78
C ILE A 17 -3.62 2.41 4.95
N GLY A 18 -4.37 2.48 6.05
CA GLY A 18 -5.10 3.69 6.45
C GLY A 18 -4.39 4.42 7.59
N ALA A 19 -4.28 5.75 7.48
CA ALA A 19 -3.81 6.64 8.52
C ALA A 19 -4.91 7.68 8.81
N SER A 20 -5.87 7.30 9.66
CA SER A 20 -7.11 8.07 9.85
C SER A 20 -6.92 9.45 10.48
N SER A 21 -5.83 9.65 11.22
CA SER A 21 -5.49 10.92 11.90
C SER A 21 -4.31 11.65 11.25
N ALA A 22 -4.06 11.37 9.97
CA ALA A 22 -3.03 12.10 9.22
C ALA A 22 -3.54 13.48 8.79
N ASP A 23 -2.60 14.42 8.63
CA ASP A 23 -2.88 15.83 8.30
C ASP A 23 -2.38 16.23 6.89
N PRO A 24 -2.88 15.61 5.81
CA PRO A 24 -2.38 15.85 4.46
C PRO A 24 -2.58 17.31 4.05
N ASN A 25 -1.53 17.91 3.49
CA ASN A 25 -1.52 19.32 3.07
C ASN A 25 -1.93 20.31 4.18
N GLY A 26 -1.72 19.94 5.45
CA GLY A 26 -2.07 20.77 6.61
C GLY A 26 -3.55 20.72 7.01
N ASN A 27 -4.34 19.81 6.44
CA ASN A 27 -5.74 19.62 6.82
C ASN A 27 -5.84 18.69 8.02
N TYR A 28 -6.18 19.26 9.18
CA TYR A 28 -6.27 18.53 10.44
C TYR A 28 -7.23 17.34 10.37
N ASP A 29 -6.76 16.15 10.74
CA ASP A 29 -7.48 14.87 10.82
C ASP A 29 -8.22 14.48 9.51
N ALA A 30 -7.77 14.97 8.35
CA ALA A 30 -8.40 14.61 7.07
C ALA A 30 -8.14 13.16 6.68
N GLY A 31 -7.07 12.56 7.20
CA GLY A 31 -6.69 11.18 6.97
C GLY A 31 -6.01 10.95 5.62
N GLU A 32 -5.22 9.89 5.55
CA GLU A 32 -4.54 9.44 4.34
C GLU A 32 -4.71 7.94 4.14
N SER A 33 -4.59 7.49 2.89
CA SER A 33 -4.57 6.07 2.54
C SER A 33 -3.47 5.82 1.52
N TYR A 34 -2.71 4.75 1.75
CA TYR A 34 -1.56 4.38 0.92
C TYR A 34 -1.76 2.98 0.37
N VAL A 35 -1.40 2.81 -0.90
CA VAL A 35 -1.23 1.50 -1.52
C VAL A 35 0.25 1.22 -1.63
N VAL A 36 0.69 0.10 -1.06
CA VAL A 36 2.05 -0.40 -1.22
C VAL A 36 1.99 -1.54 -2.22
N PHE A 37 2.58 -1.32 -3.40
CA PHE A 37 2.60 -2.33 -4.44
C PHE A 37 3.53 -3.48 -4.09
N GLY A 38 3.03 -4.70 -4.28
CA GLY A 38 3.84 -5.91 -4.24
C GLY A 38 4.91 -5.90 -5.33
N ALA A 39 5.94 -6.71 -5.15
CA ALA A 39 6.94 -6.91 -6.20
C ALA A 39 7.65 -8.25 -6.01
N ALA A 40 8.23 -8.77 -7.09
CA ALA A 40 9.13 -9.89 -7.02
C ALA A 40 10.26 -9.59 -6.03
N SER A 41 10.48 -10.49 -5.07
CA SER A 41 11.69 -10.44 -4.24
C SER A 41 12.91 -10.52 -5.16
N ALA A 42 13.85 -9.58 -5.01
CA ALA A 42 15.14 -9.69 -5.68
C ALA A 42 15.83 -10.97 -5.19
N ALA A 43 15.80 -12.03 -6.02
CA ALA A 43 16.58 -13.22 -5.76
C ALA A 43 18.05 -12.82 -5.79
N TRP A 44 18.69 -12.86 -4.63
CA TRP A 44 20.13 -12.70 -4.54
C TRP A 44 20.78 -13.78 -5.42
N ARG A 45 21.40 -13.38 -6.53
CA ARG A 45 22.10 -14.31 -7.42
C ARG A 45 23.55 -14.38 -6.95
N LYS A 46 23.99 -15.57 -6.55
CA LYS A 46 25.41 -15.88 -6.32
C LYS A 46 26.20 -15.80 -7.62
#